data_AF-A0A9D5V886-F1
#
_entry.id   AF-A0A9D5V886-F1
#
_cell.length_a   1.000
_cell.length_b   1.000
_cell.length_c   1.000
_cell.angle_alpha   90.00
_cell.angle_beta   90.00
_cell.angle_gamma   90.00
#
_symmetry.space_group_name_H-M   'P 1'
#
loop_
_entity.id
_entity.type
_entity.pdbx_description
1 polymer ?
#
loop_
_entity_poly.entity_id
_entity_poly.type
_entity_poly.pdbx_seq_one_letter_code
_entity_poly.pdbx_strand_id
1 'polypeptide(L)' 'FFLPPYSPNLNPAEHIWNHLKNHKMGKTSIAGPNQFLATVHFFMRSLQRIPEKVAGFFRHPETRYAVPGHVG' A
#
# COMPACT_ATOMS: atom_id res chain seq x y z
N PHE A 1 0.94 12.72 -15.91
CA PHE A 1 -0.29 12.61 -15.10
C PHE A 1 -0.25 13.67 -14.01
N PHE A 2 -1.34 14.40 -13.80
CA PHE A 2 -1.48 15.41 -12.74
C PHE A 2 -2.43 14.84 -11.68
N LEU A 3 -1.96 14.65 -10.44
CA LEU A 3 -2.82 14.27 -9.31
C LEU A 3 -3.43 15.53 -8.72
N PRO A 4 -4.77 15.69 -8.72
CA PRO A 4 -5.39 16.73 -7.91
C PRO A 4 -5.14 16.45 -6.41
N PRO A 5 -5.03 17.48 -5.56
CA PRO A 5 -4.88 17.29 -4.12
C PRO A 5 -6.10 16.54 -3.56
N TYR A 6 -5.87 15.56 -2.68
CA TYR A 6 -6.91 14.75 -2.02
C TYR A 6 -7.77 13.89 -2.96
N SER A 7 -7.15 12.92 -3.65
CA SER A 7 -7.87 11.78 -4.23
C SER A 7 -7.40 10.47 -3.59
N PRO A 8 -7.84 10.15 -2.35
CA PRO A 8 -7.43 8.91 -1.66
C PRO A 8 -7.75 7.65 -2.48
N ASN A 9 -8.84 7.64 -3.24
CA ASN A 9 -9.23 6.53 -4.11
C ASN A 9 -8.26 6.31 -5.30
N LEU A 10 -7.38 7.26 -5.59
CA LEU A 10 -6.41 7.17 -6.69
C LEU A 10 -5.03 6.68 -6.23
N ASN A 11 -4.70 6.66 -4.94
CA ASN A 11 -3.36 6.28 -4.51
C ASN A 11 -3.26 4.75 -4.29
N PRO A 12 -2.44 4.01 -5.07
CA PRO A 12 -2.21 2.58 -4.84
C PRO A 12 -1.70 2.27 -3.43
N ALA A 13 -1.08 3.25 -2.77
CA ALA A 13 -0.63 3.12 -1.38
C ALA A 13 -1.81 2.95 -0.39
N GLU A 14 -3.02 3.44 -0.69
CA GLU A 14 -4.19 3.20 0.17
C GLU A 14 -4.57 1.72 0.21
N HIS A 15 -4.40 1.00 -0.90
CA HIS A 15 -4.63 -0.45 -0.93
C HIS A 15 -3.58 -1.20 -0.11
N ILE A 16 -2.32 -0.74 -0.13
CA ILE A 16 -1.25 -1.27 0.72
C ILE A 16 -1.58 -0.99 2.19
N TRP A 17 -2.01 0.22 2.53
CA TRP A 17 -2.40 0.59 3.89
C TRP A 17 -3.60 -0.21 4.40
N ASN A 18 -4.64 -0.38 3.59
CA ASN A 18 -5.78 -1.22 3.94
C ASN A 18 -5.36 -2.68 4.14
N HIS A 19 -4.46 -3.21 3.30
CA HIS A 19 -3.93 -4.55 3.49
C HIS A 19 -3.17 -4.69 4.83
N LEU A 20 -2.29 -3.72 5.14
CA LEU A 20 -1.53 -3.70 6.38
C LEU A 20 -2.45 -3.62 7.61
N LYS A 21 -3.45 -2.73 7.60
CA LYS A 21 -4.42 -2.58 8.71
C LYS A 21 -5.21 -3.86 8.95
N ASN A 22 -5.83 -4.41 7.90
CA ASN A 22 -6.77 -5.52 8.03
C ASN A 22 -6.11 -6.88 8.28
N HIS A 23 -4.91 -7.12 7.75
CA HIS A 23 -4.32 -8.47 7.76
C HIS A 23 -3.14 -8.63 8.72
N LYS A 24 -2.51 -7.53 9.13
CA LYS A 24 -1.19 -7.57 9.77
C LYS A 24 -1.09 -6.73 11.03
N MET A 25 -1.55 -5.47 11.01
CA MET A 25 -1.45 -4.57 12.15
C MET A 25 -2.60 -4.73 13.16
N GLY A 26 -3.83 -5.04 12.72
CA GLY A 26 -4.97 -5.24 13.63
C GLY A 26 -4.82 -6.42 14.61
N LYS A 27 -3.79 -7.26 14.43
CA LYS A 27 -3.47 -8.41 15.29
C LYS A 27 -2.21 -8.20 16.14
N THR A 28 -1.53 -7.07 16.00
CA THR A 28 -0.30 -6.74 16.72
C THR A 28 -0.60 -5.66 17.75
N SER A 29 -0.30 -5.92 19.03
CA SER A 29 -0.33 -4.86 20.05
C SER A 29 0.83 -3.90 19.80
N ILE A 30 0.51 -2.62 19.58
CA ILE A 30 1.49 -1.57 19.31
C ILE A 30 1.51 -0.63 20.51
N ALA A 31 2.60 -0.66 21.27
CA ALA A 31 2.79 0.07 22.51
C ALA A 31 3.22 1.53 22.31
N GLY A 32 3.54 1.94 21.08
CA GLY A 32 3.88 3.34 20.80
C GLY A 32 4.38 3.61 19.37
N PRO A 33 4.68 4.89 19.05
CA PRO A 33 5.01 5.34 17.69
C PRO A 33 6.23 4.63 17.07
N ASN A 34 7.28 4.38 17.86
CA ASN A 34 8.47 3.69 17.37
C ASN A 34 8.19 2.24 16.99
N GLN A 35 7.38 1.54 17.80
CA GLN A 35 6.97 0.17 17.50
C GLN A 35 6.01 0.13 16.31
N PHE A 36 5.15 1.14 16.15
CA PHE A 36 4.30 1.31 14.98
C PHE A 36 5.14 1.38 13.70
N LEU A 37 6.11 2.31 13.67
CA LEU A 37 6.99 2.50 12.52
C LEU A 37 7.79 1.22 12.21
N ALA A 38 8.41 0.60 13.20
CA ALA A 38 9.15 -0.65 13.01
C ALA A 38 8.28 -1.77 12.41
N THR A 39 7.05 -1.89 12.91
CA THR A 39 6.07 -2.88 12.44
C THR A 39 5.66 -2.61 10.98
N VAL A 40 5.39 -1.35 10.64
CA VAL A 40 5.07 -0.93 9.27
C VAL A 40 6.24 -1.24 8.33
N HIS A 41 7.47 -0.89 8.70
CA HIS A 41 8.67 -1.19 7.91
C HIS A 41 8.87 -2.69 7.69
N PHE A 42 8.69 -3.50 8.73
CA PHE A 42 8.79 -4.96 8.63
C PHE A 42 7.81 -5.51 7.59
N PHE A 43 6.53 -5.12 7.66
CA PHE A 43 5.53 -5.60 6.71
C PHE A 43 5.76 -5.10 5.29
N MET A 44 6.18 -3.84 5.12
CA MET A 44 6.52 -3.32 3.79
C MET A 44 7.70 -4.09 3.17
N ARG A 45 8.74 -4.40 3.95
CA ARG A 45 9.86 -5.24 3.47
C ARG A 45 9.41 -6.66 3.13
N SER A 46 8.53 -7.25 3.92
CA SER A 46 7.95 -8.57 3.59
C SER A 46 7.13 -8.53 2.31
N LEU A 47 6.38 -7.44 2.08
CA LEU A 47 5.53 -7.27 0.91
C LEU A 47 6.34 -7.10 -0.38
N GLN A 48 7.47 -6.39 -0.32
CA GLN A 48 8.41 -6.24 -1.44
C GLN A 48 8.92 -7.59 -1.98
N ARG A 49 8.94 -8.64 -1.15
CA ARG A 49 9.35 -10.00 -1.55
C ARG A 49 8.27 -10.77 -2.31
N ILE A 50 7.08 -10.20 -2.47
CA ILE A 50 5.93 -10.83 -3.15
C ILE A 50 5.48 -9.92 -4.31
N PRO A 51 6.23 -9.86 -5.41
CA PRO A 51 6.01 -8.91 -6.50
C PRO A 51 4.61 -9.03 -7.13
N GLU A 52 4.05 -10.24 -7.20
CA GLU A 52 2.69 -10.44 -7.71
C GLU A 52 1.62 -9.74 -6.88
N LYS A 53 1.78 -9.75 -5.54
CA LYS A 53 0.86 -9.09 -4.61
C LYS A 53 1.01 -7.58 -4.71
N VAL A 54 2.25 -7.09 -4.84
CA VAL A 54 2.54 -5.68 -5.09
C VAL A 54 1.87 -5.23 -6.38
N ALA A 55 2.06 -5.96 -7.49
CA ALA A 55 1.43 -5.67 -8.77
C ALA A 55 -0.11 -5.70 -8.69
N GLY A 56 -0.68 -6.61 -7.87
CA GLY A 56 -2.11 -6.70 -7.61
C GLY A 56 -2.73 -5.39 -7.11
N PHE A 57 -2.03 -4.60 -6.30
CA PHE A 57 -2.55 -3.32 -5.80
C PHE A 57 -2.74 -2.26 -6.88
N PHE A 58 -2.00 -2.36 -7.99
CA PHE A 58 -2.08 -1.47 -9.15
C PHE A 58 -3.10 -1.93 -10.21
N ARG A 59 -3.70 -3.12 -10.04
CA ARG A 59 -4.70 -3.66 -10.97
C ARG A 59 -6.12 -3.17 -10.71
N HIS A 60 -6.35 -2.36 -9.66
CA HIS A 60 -7.66 -1.77 -9.42
C HIS A 60 -8.00 -0.77 -10.54
N PRO A 61 -9.26 -0.72 -11.03
CA PRO A 61 -9.63 0.17 -12.13
C PRO A 61 -9.20 1.63 -11.92
N GLU A 62 -9.27 2.11 -10.67
CA GLU A 62 -8.93 3.48 -10.28
C GLU A 62 -7.41 3.73 -10.13
N THR A 63 -6.59 2.69 -10.00
CA THR A 63 -5.12 2.81 -9.82
C THR A 63 -4.32 2.40 -11.07
N ARG A 64 -5.01 2.08 -12.17
CA ARG A 64 -4.42 1.57 -13.41
C ARG A 64 -3.45 2.55 -14.07
N TYR A 65 -3.61 3.85 -13.83
CA TYR A 65 -2.70 4.91 -14.30
C TYR A 65 -1.29 4.79 -13.72
N ALA A 66 -1.13 4.10 -12.58
CA ALA A 66 0.14 3.92 -11.88
C ALA A 66 0.84 2.58 -12.20
N VAL A 67 0.30 1.81 -13.15
CA VAL A 67 0.93 0.57 -13.63
C VAL A 67 2.17 0.91 -14.47
N PRO A 68 3.33 0.27 -14.23
CA PRO A 68 4.50 0.44 -15.08
C PRO A 68 4.20 0.12 -16.56
N GLY A 69 4.46 1.07 -17.45
CA GLY A 69 4.20 0.92 -18.89
C GLY A 69 2.78 1.35 -19.34
N HIS A 70 1.98 1.95 -18.48
CA HIS A 70 0.74 2.59 -18.91
C HIS A 70 1.06 3.82 -19.79
N VAL A 71 0.95 3.65 -21.10
CA VAL A 71 0.85 4.76 -22.05
C VAL A 71 -0.56 5.33 -21.92
N GLY A 72 -0.66 6.53 -21.34
CA GLY A 72 -1.87 7.33 -21.36
C GLY A 72 -2.11 7.93 -22.73
#